data_AF-A0A8S2UNI3-F1
#
_entry.id   AF-A0A8S2UNI3-F1
#
_cell.length_a   1.000
_cell.length_b   1.000
_cell.length_c   1.000
_cell.angle_alpha   90.00
_cell.angle_beta   90.00
_cell.angle_gamma   90.00
#
_symmetry.space_group_name_H-M   'P 1'
#
loop_
_entity.id
_entity.type
_entity.pdbx_description
1 polymer ?
#
loop_
_entity_poly.entity_id
_entity_poly.type
_entity_poly.pdbx_seq_one_letter_code
_entity_poly.pdbx_strand_id
1 'polypeptide(L)'
;EGFPITPCSNLTKVYSLIPLLANNKDKRGLALDGKLKHEDTNLASSTIIRNNTQKENLGIIVQYKVKVKIVVAMGGDLAVELPFTLTHPKPPPTSSPSQQLDQQNPDDQQATGVPIDHNLIQLDTNFDNAAHDDDFIFEEFARIRLKGHEGGPDDTEA
;
A
#
# COMPACT_ATOMS: atom_id res chain seq x y z
N GLU A 1 22.04 -30.20 3.72
CA GLU A 1 21.99 -28.95 2.92
C GLU A 1 22.98 -29.12 1.78
N GLY A 2 22.56 -29.11 0.50
CA GLY A 2 23.39 -29.49 -0.67
C GLY A 2 24.56 -28.56 -1.03
N PHE A 3 25.26 -28.02 -0.04
CA PHE A 3 26.45 -27.18 -0.20
C PHE A 3 27.64 -27.79 0.54
N PRO A 4 28.88 -27.63 0.00
CA PRO A 4 29.20 -27.04 -1.30
C PRO A 4 28.72 -27.91 -2.48
N ILE A 5 28.44 -27.29 -3.62
CA ILE A 5 28.04 -28.03 -4.83
C ILE A 5 29.26 -28.78 -5.37
N THR A 6 29.16 -30.10 -5.51
CA THR A 6 30.25 -30.95 -6.00
C THR A 6 30.53 -30.68 -7.49
N PRO A 7 31.79 -30.74 -7.95
CA PRO A 7 32.11 -30.66 -9.38
C PRO A 7 31.29 -31.68 -10.19
N CYS A 8 30.91 -31.29 -11.41
CA CYS A 8 30.12 -32.13 -12.33
C CYS A 8 28.75 -32.58 -11.78
N SER A 9 28.19 -31.87 -10.80
CA SER A 9 26.85 -32.11 -10.26
C SER A 9 25.90 -30.93 -10.49
N ASN A 10 24.60 -31.18 -10.34
CA ASN A 10 23.54 -30.17 -10.43
C ASN A 10 22.81 -30.05 -9.08
N LEU A 11 22.45 -28.83 -8.70
CA LEU A 11 21.61 -28.55 -7.52
C LEU A 11 20.37 -27.76 -7.94
N THR A 12 19.19 -28.25 -7.57
CA THR A 12 17.92 -27.53 -7.70
C THR A 12 17.31 -27.34 -6.31
N LYS A 13 17.22 -26.10 -5.84
CA LYS A 13 16.63 -25.75 -4.55
C LYS A 13 15.77 -24.50 -4.68
N VAL A 14 14.57 -24.54 -4.10
CA VAL A 14 13.67 -23.38 -4.02
C VAL A 14 13.93 -22.66 -2.70
N TYR A 15 14.08 -21.34 -2.78
CA TYR A 15 14.21 -20.45 -1.63
C TYR A 15 12.99 -19.54 -1.55
N SER A 16 12.52 -19.27 -0.34
CA SER A 16 11.43 -18.34 -0.07
C SER A 16 11.97 -17.18 0.77
N LEU A 17 11.71 -15.96 0.33
CA LEU A 17 12.10 -14.73 1.02
C LEU A 17 10.85 -13.87 1.20
N ILE A 18 10.72 -13.22 2.35
CA ILE A 18 9.61 -12.32 2.64
C ILE A 18 10.20 -10.94 3.02
N PRO A 19 10.07 -9.93 2.15
CA PRO A 19 10.63 -8.61 2.39
C PRO A 19 9.74 -7.84 3.37
N LEU A 20 9.98 -7.99 4.68
CA LEU A 20 9.23 -7.30 5.74
C LEU A 20 10.05 -6.19 6.40
N LEU A 21 9.41 -5.05 6.68
CA LEU A 21 10.03 -3.99 7.48
C LEU A 21 10.40 -4.49 8.88
N ALA A 22 9.61 -5.40 9.47
CA ALA A 22 9.86 -5.98 10.79
C ALA A 22 11.29 -6.55 10.93
N ASN A 23 11.85 -7.13 9.87
CA ASN A 23 13.19 -7.73 9.84
C ASN A 23 14.30 -6.74 9.45
N ASN A 24 13.98 -5.45 9.28
CA ASN A 24 14.88 -4.44 8.74
C ASN A 24 14.80 -3.10 9.50
N LYS A 25 14.15 -3.04 10.67
CA LYS A 25 13.98 -1.79 11.45
C LYS A 25 15.31 -1.19 11.94
N ASP A 26 16.34 -1.99 12.08
CA ASP A 26 17.70 -1.60 12.45
C ASP A 26 18.46 -0.91 11.29
N LYS A 27 17.99 -1.06 10.05
CA LYS A 27 18.67 -0.57 8.86
C LYS A 27 18.25 0.86 8.55
N ARG A 28 19.23 1.75 8.44
CA ARG A 28 19.02 3.15 8.01
C ARG A 28 19.02 3.24 6.48
N GLY A 29 18.37 4.30 5.96
CA GLY A 29 18.36 4.60 4.53
C GLY A 29 17.41 3.73 3.69
N LEU A 30 16.50 3.00 4.33
CA LEU A 30 15.44 2.28 3.64
C LEU A 30 14.29 3.21 3.28
N ALA A 31 13.77 3.08 2.06
CA ALA A 31 12.55 3.76 1.67
C ALA A 31 11.34 3.09 2.34
N LEU A 32 10.55 3.88 3.06
CA LEU A 32 9.33 3.48 3.76
C LEU A 32 8.15 4.29 3.22
N ASP A 33 6.93 3.77 3.35
CA ASP A 33 5.69 4.49 3.01
C ASP A 33 5.15 5.37 4.16
N GLY A 34 5.89 5.45 5.27
CA GLY A 34 5.51 6.16 6.47
C GLY A 34 6.72 6.44 7.37
N LYS A 35 6.45 6.90 8.60
CA LYS A 35 7.50 7.15 9.60
C LYS A 35 7.79 5.86 10.36
N LEU A 36 9.06 5.56 10.61
CA LEU A 36 9.49 4.33 11.29
C LEU A 36 8.80 4.08 12.65
N LYS A 37 8.38 5.15 13.33
CA LYS A 37 7.68 5.11 14.62
C LYS A 37 6.20 4.69 14.55
N HIS A 38 5.58 4.66 13.38
CA HIS A 38 4.18 4.24 13.25
C HIS A 38 4.07 2.74 13.03
N GLU A 39 3.01 2.15 13.57
CA GLU A 39 2.75 0.70 13.50
C GLU A 39 2.38 0.24 12.08
N ASP A 40 1.67 1.09 11.33
CA ASP A 40 1.16 0.83 9.98
C ASP A 40 2.19 1.01 8.87
N THR A 41 3.42 1.42 9.20
CA THR A 41 4.46 1.72 8.22
C THR A 41 5.09 0.43 7.68
N ASN A 42 5.29 0.39 6.37
CA ASN A 42 5.91 -0.72 5.64
C ASN A 42 7.11 -0.23 4.79
N LEU A 43 7.75 -1.19 4.10
CA LEU A 43 8.67 -0.85 3.02
C LEU A 43 7.90 -0.12 1.90
N ALA A 44 8.51 0.89 1.31
CA ALA A 44 7.89 1.61 0.21
C ALA A 44 7.56 0.68 -0.97
N SER A 45 6.42 0.89 -1.63
CA SER A 45 6.11 0.17 -2.85
C SER A 45 7.06 0.54 -4.00
N SER A 46 7.24 -0.35 -4.97
CA SER A 46 7.99 -0.08 -6.20
C SER A 46 7.38 1.11 -6.95
N THR A 47 8.23 2.03 -7.41
CA THR A 47 7.80 3.17 -8.22
C THR A 47 7.44 2.70 -9.63
N ILE A 48 6.18 2.92 -10.03
CA ILE A 48 5.70 2.58 -11.38
C ILE A 48 6.00 3.75 -12.33
N ILE A 49 6.91 3.53 -13.27
CA ILE A 49 7.28 4.54 -14.28
C ILE A 49 6.51 4.24 -15.56
N ARG A 50 5.65 5.17 -16.01
CA ARG A 50 4.92 5.05 -17.27
C ARG A 50 5.68 5.73 -18.40
N ASN A 51 5.44 5.29 -19.63
CA ASN A 51 6.00 5.91 -20.83
C ASN A 51 5.49 7.36 -20.90
N ASN A 52 6.37 8.35 -20.74
CA ASN A 52 6.13 9.80 -20.59
C ASN A 52 6.25 10.39 -19.17
N THR A 53 6.67 9.63 -18.16
CA THR A 53 7.00 10.21 -16.85
C THR A 53 8.49 10.56 -16.78
N GLN A 54 8.82 11.86 -16.64
CA GLN A 54 10.18 12.31 -16.32
C GLN A 54 10.57 11.82 -14.92
N LYS A 55 11.67 11.09 -14.83
CA LYS A 55 12.12 10.46 -13.57
C LYS A 55 12.46 11.49 -12.50
N GLU A 56 12.97 12.66 -12.90
CA GLU A 56 13.29 13.76 -11.98
C GLU A 56 12.07 14.28 -11.19
N ASN A 57 10.85 14.17 -11.73
CA ASN A 57 9.65 14.68 -11.09
C ASN A 57 9.08 13.73 -10.02
N LEU A 58 9.63 12.52 -9.89
CA LEU A 58 9.10 11.47 -8.98
C LEU A 58 9.75 11.51 -7.59
N GLY A 59 10.76 12.34 -7.37
CA GLY A 59 11.52 12.37 -6.12
C GLY A 59 12.29 11.06 -5.89
N ILE A 60 11.83 10.23 -4.97
CA ILE A 60 12.48 8.95 -4.62
C ILE A 60 11.93 7.84 -5.52
N ILE A 61 12.83 7.17 -6.25
CA ILE A 61 12.50 5.99 -7.05
C ILE A 61 12.90 4.73 -6.29
N VAL A 62 11.93 3.87 -6.02
CA VAL A 62 12.10 2.62 -5.29
C VAL A 62 12.00 1.44 -6.25
N GLN A 63 13.01 0.56 -6.25
CA GLN A 63 13.04 -0.65 -7.05
C GLN A 63 13.55 -1.82 -6.21
N TYR A 64 12.95 -2.99 -6.41
CA TYR A 64 13.34 -4.22 -5.72
C TYR A 64 13.91 -5.24 -6.70
N LYS A 65 14.89 -6.00 -6.22
CA LYS A 65 15.49 -7.13 -6.93
C LYS A 65 15.83 -8.25 -5.96
N VAL A 66 15.67 -9.48 -6.42
CA VAL A 66 16.25 -10.66 -5.77
C VAL A 66 17.63 -10.88 -6.36
N LYS A 67 18.64 -11.02 -5.51
CA LYS A 67 20.02 -11.32 -5.91
C LYS A 67 20.42 -12.71 -5.45
N VAL A 68 20.77 -13.58 -6.38
CA VAL A 68 21.33 -14.90 -6.10
C VAL A 68 22.83 -14.81 -6.31
N LYS A 69 23.61 -15.08 -5.27
CA LYS A 69 25.08 -15.04 -5.31
C LYS A 69 25.64 -16.44 -5.05
N ILE A 70 26.46 -16.94 -5.95
CA ILE A 70 27.21 -18.18 -5.83
C ILE A 70 28.66 -17.82 -5.52
N VAL A 71 29.13 -18.25 -4.36
CA VAL A 71 30.51 -18.04 -3.90
C VAL A 71 31.34 -19.26 -4.31
N VAL A 72 32.40 -19.05 -5.08
CA VAL A 72 33.25 -20.12 -5.61
C VAL A 72 34.61 -20.07 -4.90
N ALA A 73 35.00 -21.16 -4.23
CA ALA A 73 36.14 -21.18 -3.31
C ALA A 73 37.49 -20.70 -3.89
N MET A 74 37.74 -20.92 -5.18
CA MET A 74 38.97 -20.50 -5.88
C MET A 74 38.67 -19.67 -7.14
N GLY A 75 37.48 -19.05 -7.21
CA GLY A 75 37.04 -18.21 -8.32
C GLY A 75 36.39 -16.92 -7.83
N GLY A 76 35.99 -16.06 -8.77
CA GLY A 76 35.16 -14.91 -8.44
C GLY A 76 33.72 -15.32 -8.08
N ASP A 77 33.02 -14.43 -7.39
CA ASP A 77 31.60 -14.63 -7.10
C ASP A 77 30.76 -14.44 -8.36
N LEU A 78 29.83 -15.37 -8.61
CA LEU A 78 28.81 -15.21 -9.66
C LEU A 78 27.53 -14.67 -9.03
N ALA A 79 26.90 -13.68 -9.67
CA ALA A 79 25.62 -13.17 -9.21
C ALA A 79 24.63 -12.99 -10.36
N VAL A 80 23.37 -13.32 -10.08
CA VAL A 80 22.22 -13.04 -10.95
C VAL A 80 21.23 -12.19 -10.17
N GLU A 81 20.65 -11.20 -10.84
CA GLU A 81 19.67 -10.29 -10.26
C GLU A 81 18.36 -10.37 -11.04
N LEU A 82 17.25 -10.54 -10.34
CA LEU A 82 15.91 -10.60 -10.90
C LEU A 82 15.06 -9.46 -10.32
N PRO A 83 14.63 -8.48 -11.13
CA PRO A 83 13.77 -7.40 -10.66
C PRO A 83 12.35 -7.89 -10.38
N PHE A 84 11.67 -7.27 -9.42
CA PHE A 84 10.24 -7.50 -9.15
C PHE A 84 9.54 -6.24 -8.63
N THR A 85 8.21 -6.26 -8.66
CA THR A 85 7.37 -5.16 -8.17
C THR A 85 6.79 -5.53 -6.81
N LEU A 86 7.06 -4.71 -5.80
CA LEU A 86 6.44 -4.81 -4.47
C LEU A 86 5.32 -3.77 -4.37
N THR A 87 4.10 -4.18 -4.06
CA THR A 87 2.95 -3.28 -3.88
C THR A 87 2.14 -3.66 -2.66
N HIS A 88 1.27 -2.74 -2.23
CA HIS A 88 0.23 -3.04 -1.26
C HIS A 88 -0.70 -4.16 -1.76
N PRO A 89 -1.34 -4.89 -0.83
CA PRO A 89 -2.41 -5.83 -1.15
C PRO A 89 -3.53 -5.14 -1.94
N LYS A 90 -4.19 -5.90 -2.81
CA LYS A 90 -5.37 -5.40 -3.51
C LYS A 90 -6.46 -5.07 -2.49
N PRO A 91 -7.10 -3.89 -2.56
CA PRO A 91 -8.23 -3.58 -1.69
C PRO A 91 -9.37 -4.58 -1.91
N PRO A 92 -10.21 -4.82 -0.89
CA PRO A 92 -11.40 -5.65 -1.05
C PRO A 92 -12.33 -5.06 -2.11
N PRO A 93 -13.09 -5.90 -2.85
CA PRO A 93 -14.06 -5.40 -3.83
C PRO A 93 -15.15 -4.61 -3.10
N THR A 94 -15.32 -3.35 -3.49
CA THR A 94 -16.41 -2.52 -2.97
C THR A 94 -17.72 -2.99 -3.60
N SER A 95 -18.64 -3.55 -2.80
CA SER A 95 -20.04 -3.64 -3.18
C SER A 95 -20.61 -2.21 -3.15
N SER A 96 -20.57 -1.51 -4.28
CA SER A 96 -21.24 -0.22 -4.40
C SER A 96 -22.75 -0.43 -4.22
N PRO A 97 -23.42 0.21 -3.25
CA PRO A 97 -24.87 0.35 -3.29
C PRO A 97 -25.19 1.36 -4.39
N SER A 98 -25.22 0.89 -5.63
CA SER A 98 -25.66 1.68 -6.77
C SER A 98 -27.15 1.92 -6.64
N GLN A 99 -27.52 3.11 -6.17
CA GLN A 99 -28.68 3.90 -6.58
C GLN A 99 -29.93 3.09 -6.97
N GLN A 100 -30.73 2.71 -5.99
CA GLN A 100 -32.15 2.48 -6.21
C GLN A 100 -32.88 3.80 -6.01
N LEU A 101 -33.16 4.52 -7.10
CA LEU A 101 -34.46 5.11 -7.42
C LEU A 101 -34.27 5.97 -8.68
N ASP A 102 -34.58 5.40 -9.83
CA ASP A 102 -35.25 6.12 -10.91
C ASP A 102 -35.89 5.08 -11.84
N GLN A 103 -37.02 4.53 -11.38
CA GLN A 103 -38.07 4.09 -12.29
C GLN A 103 -39.10 5.22 -12.32
N GLN A 104 -38.93 6.16 -13.24
CA GLN A 104 -40.05 6.98 -13.68
C GLN A 104 -40.22 6.83 -15.19
N ASN A 105 -41.41 6.37 -15.53
CA ASN A 105 -41.89 6.11 -16.88
C ASN A 105 -41.78 7.38 -17.76
N PRO A 106 -41.49 7.22 -19.06
CA PRO A 106 -41.54 8.34 -19.99
C PRO A 106 -42.99 8.56 -20.42
N ASP A 107 -43.70 9.46 -19.75
CA ASP A 107 -44.82 10.21 -20.32
C ASP A 107 -45.30 11.26 -19.30
N ASP A 108 -44.71 12.46 -19.35
CA ASP A 108 -45.49 13.69 -19.51
C ASP A 108 -44.57 14.93 -19.56
N GLN A 109 -44.72 15.67 -20.66
CA GLN A 109 -44.11 16.98 -20.86
C GLN A 109 -44.90 18.03 -20.08
N GLN A 110 -44.28 18.73 -19.13
CA GLN A 110 -44.52 20.18 -18.99
C GLN A 110 -43.49 20.90 -18.12
N ALA A 111 -43.10 22.06 -18.62
CA ALA A 111 -42.08 22.95 -18.10
C ALA A 111 -42.49 23.63 -16.79
N THR A 112 -41.61 23.61 -15.79
CA THR A 112 -41.44 24.72 -14.82
C THR A 112 -40.03 24.68 -14.26
N GLY A 113 -39.29 25.79 -14.35
CA GLY A 113 -37.93 25.91 -13.84
C GLY A 113 -37.86 25.68 -12.33
N VAL A 114 -36.98 24.79 -11.90
CA VAL A 114 -36.70 24.53 -10.49
C VAL A 114 -35.48 25.38 -10.10
N PRO A 115 -35.55 26.23 -9.07
CA PRO A 115 -34.37 26.93 -8.57
C PRO A 115 -33.40 25.89 -8.02
N ILE A 116 -32.12 25.99 -8.36
CA ILE A 116 -31.07 25.17 -7.77
C ILE A 116 -30.95 25.60 -6.30
N ASP A 117 -31.55 24.85 -5.40
CA ASP A 117 -31.40 25.06 -3.96
C ASP A 117 -30.00 24.59 -3.54
N HIS A 118 -29.19 25.50 -3.01
CA HIS A 118 -27.83 25.21 -2.53
C HIS A 118 -27.81 24.53 -1.15
N ASN A 119 -28.96 24.08 -0.64
CA ASN A 119 -29.07 23.28 0.57
C ASN A 119 -29.07 21.78 0.25
N LEU A 120 -27.88 21.21 0.05
CA LEU A 120 -27.68 19.77 -0.10
C LEU A 120 -27.61 19.01 1.24
N ILE A 121 -27.91 19.68 2.36
CA ILE A 121 -27.94 19.06 3.68
C ILE A 121 -29.38 19.10 4.18
N GLN A 122 -30.18 18.14 3.72
CA GLN A 122 -31.49 17.88 4.28
C GLN A 122 -31.30 16.89 5.43
N LEU A 123 -31.22 17.41 6.67
CA LEU A 123 -31.24 16.60 7.88
C LEU A 123 -32.68 16.16 8.14
N ASP A 124 -33.15 15.16 7.39
CA ASP A 124 -34.43 14.51 7.65
C ASP A 124 -34.35 13.76 8.99
N THR A 125 -34.86 14.38 10.06
CA THR A 125 -34.97 13.78 11.40
C THR A 125 -36.17 12.83 11.54
N ASN A 126 -36.61 12.19 10.46
CA ASN A 126 -37.68 11.19 10.52
C ASN A 126 -37.09 9.81 10.84
N PHE A 127 -36.89 9.57 12.13
CA PHE A 127 -36.43 8.33 12.75
C PHE A 127 -37.48 7.20 12.70
N ASP A 128 -38.08 6.91 11.55
CA ASP A 128 -38.96 5.74 11.42
C ASP A 128 -38.82 5.13 10.02
N ASN A 129 -37.85 4.21 9.90
CA ASN A 129 -37.85 2.94 9.15
C ASN A 129 -36.51 2.65 8.45
N ALA A 130 -35.69 1.83 9.13
CA ALA A 130 -34.84 0.78 8.55
C ALA A 130 -33.83 1.13 7.43
N ALA A 131 -33.09 2.24 7.54
CA ALA A 131 -31.99 2.53 6.59
C ALA A 131 -30.77 3.29 7.18
N HIS A 132 -30.59 3.30 8.50
CA HIS A 132 -29.43 3.95 9.13
C HIS A 132 -28.64 2.94 9.97
N ASP A 133 -27.90 2.07 9.28
CA ASP A 133 -26.81 1.27 9.90
C ASP A 133 -25.42 1.85 9.56
N ASP A 134 -25.36 3.03 8.93
CA ASP A 134 -24.11 3.75 8.62
C ASP A 134 -23.81 4.80 9.70
N ASP A 135 -23.77 4.38 10.96
CA ASP A 135 -23.34 5.26 12.05
C ASP A 135 -21.86 5.62 11.87
N PHE A 136 -21.56 6.91 11.77
CA PHE A 136 -20.18 7.38 11.67
C PHE A 136 -19.42 7.09 12.97
N ILE A 137 -18.38 6.27 12.87
CA ILE A 137 -17.43 6.05 13.95
C ILE A 137 -16.32 7.09 13.83
N PHE A 138 -16.22 7.96 14.85
CA PHE A 138 -15.13 8.94 14.92
C PHE A 138 -13.92 8.31 15.60
N GLU A 139 -12.79 8.32 14.91
CA GLU A 139 -11.49 7.90 15.41
C GLU A 139 -10.46 9.03 15.26
N GLU A 140 -9.37 8.95 16.02
CA GLU A 140 -8.31 9.97 15.95
C GLU A 140 -7.50 9.80 14.65
N PHE A 141 -7.19 10.90 13.97
CA PHE A 141 -6.33 10.90 12.79
C PHE A 141 -4.85 10.54 13.11
N ALA A 142 -4.46 10.65 14.39
CA ALA A 142 -3.11 10.33 14.82
C ALA A 142 -2.83 8.82 14.67
N ARG A 143 -1.79 8.50 13.91
CA ARG A 143 -1.37 7.11 13.72
C ARG A 143 -0.85 6.51 15.02
N ILE A 144 -1.20 5.23 15.22
CA ILE A 144 -0.72 4.44 16.35
C ILE A 144 0.81 4.31 16.28
N ARG A 145 1.47 4.67 17.38
CA ARG A 145 2.92 4.49 17.51
C ARG A 145 3.24 3.03 17.79
N LEU A 146 4.28 2.53 17.14
CA LEU A 146 4.83 1.21 17.42
C LEU A 146 5.25 1.14 18.90
N LYS A 147 4.75 0.13 19.62
CA LYS A 147 5.18 -0.14 21.00
C LYS A 147 6.59 -0.72 20.99
N GLY A 148 7.53 -0.01 21.63
CA GLY A 148 8.89 -0.51 21.87
C GLY A 148 9.91 -0.22 20.76
N HIS A 149 10.43 1.00 20.74
CA HIS A 149 11.86 1.24 20.68
C HIS A 149 12.14 2.24 21.80
N GLU A 150 12.58 1.76 22.96
CA GLU A 150 13.07 2.62 24.04
C GLU A 150 14.39 3.27 23.60
N GLY A 151 14.29 4.24 22.69
CA GLY A 151 15.19 5.38 22.66
C GLY A 151 14.58 6.42 23.59
N GLY A 152 15.35 6.86 24.59
CA GLY A 152 14.93 7.88 25.55
C GLY A 152 14.49 9.20 24.87
N PRO A 153 14.00 10.14 25.66
CA PRO A 153 13.38 11.35 25.14
C PRO A 153 14.47 12.30 24.61
N ASP A 154 14.87 12.18 23.34
CA ASP A 154 15.64 13.25 22.67
C ASP A 154 15.76 13.22 21.12
N ASP A 155 14.82 12.63 20.38
CA ASP A 155 14.80 12.83 18.92
C ASP A 155 13.73 13.85 18.51
N THR A 156 14.06 15.11 18.80
CA THR A 156 13.52 16.29 18.12
C THR A 156 14.11 16.35 16.71
N GLU A 157 13.27 16.65 15.71
CA GLU A 157 13.61 17.06 14.33
C GLU A 157 14.96 16.65 13.71
N ALA A 158 14.90 15.76 12.72
CA ALA A 158 15.64 15.91 11.45
C ALA A 158 14.94 15.12 10.34
#